data_AF-A0A3D2N1A4-F1
#
_entry.id   AF-A0A3D2N1A4-F1
#
_cell.length_a   1.000
_cell.length_b   1.000
_cell.length_c   1.000
_cell.angle_alpha   90.00
_cell.angle_beta   90.00
_cell.angle_gamma   90.00
#
_symmetry.space_group_name_H-M   'P 1'
#
loop_
_entity.id
_entity.type
_entity.pdbx_description
1 polymer ?
#
loop_
_entity_poly.entity_id
_entity_poly.type
_entity_poly.pdbx_seq_one_letter_code
_entity_poly.pdbx_strand_id
1 'polypeptide(L)'
;ASALRVGSHELLPEAVWYKGNVLETYAFNVTPWPSPLLPPPRARRSILAYRGPEYHLLDPTSIAELFGKSITVVDPSNRMALRTDARLNLTSEKSESEMVSSGVQPGTVQVTHDGQAIVLMRDGQTIGGYPRVLQCTVSSLDHLAQLRVGDAFAFVLIDG
;
A
#
# COMPACT_ATOMS: atom_id res chain seq x y z
N ALA A 1 2.06 -9.19 -12.68
CA ALA A 1 3.14 -9.17 -13.68
C ALA A 1 2.86 -8.02 -14.63
N SER A 2 3.71 -6.98 -14.64
CA SER A 2 3.64 -5.92 -15.66
C SER A 2 4.23 -6.51 -16.94
N ALA A 3 3.40 -6.67 -17.96
CA ALA A 3 3.81 -7.19 -19.25
C ALA A 3 4.38 -6.06 -20.11
N LEU A 4 5.61 -5.63 -19.83
CA LEU A 4 6.46 -4.91 -20.78
C LEU A 4 7.91 -5.34 -20.52
N ARG A 5 8.41 -6.26 -21.35
CA ARG A 5 9.84 -6.56 -21.47
C ARG A 5 10.30 -6.00 -22.80
N VAL A 6 10.79 -4.76 -22.80
CA VAL A 6 11.83 -4.29 -23.73
C VAL A 6 12.59 -3.16 -23.02
N GLY A 7 13.91 -3.32 -22.86
CA GLY A 7 14.82 -2.25 -22.47
C GLY A 7 14.87 -1.95 -20.97
N SER A 8 16.07 -1.93 -20.42
CA SER A 8 16.43 -1.60 -19.04
C SER A 8 16.22 -0.11 -18.71
N HIS A 9 15.00 0.38 -18.84
CA HIS A 9 14.61 1.66 -18.28
C HIS A 9 13.86 1.36 -16.99
N GLU A 10 14.57 1.50 -15.86
CA GLU A 10 13.92 1.72 -14.56
C GLU A 10 12.90 2.87 -14.68
N LEU A 11 12.05 3.01 -13.67
CA LEU A 11 10.96 3.98 -13.54
C LEU A 11 11.46 5.44 -13.54
N LEU A 12 12.13 5.87 -14.61
CA LEU A 12 12.58 7.23 -14.81
C LEU A 12 11.36 8.11 -15.13
N PRO A 13 11.38 9.41 -14.82
CA PRO A 13 10.26 10.32 -15.13
C PRO A 13 9.81 10.30 -16.60
N GLU A 14 10.71 9.96 -17.51
CA GLU A 14 10.47 9.76 -18.94
C GLU A 14 9.73 8.46 -19.30
N ALA A 15 9.60 7.50 -18.38
CA ALA A 15 8.85 6.26 -18.58
C ALA A 15 7.32 6.47 -18.49
N VAL A 16 6.87 7.61 -17.98
CA VAL A 16 5.46 8.02 -18.03
C VAL A 16 5.15 8.48 -19.45
N TRP A 17 4.09 7.95 -20.06
CA TRP A 17 3.72 8.36 -21.41
C TRP A 17 3.17 9.78 -21.46
N TYR A 18 3.60 10.52 -22.48
CA TYR A 18 3.15 11.86 -22.81
C TYR A 18 2.38 11.85 -24.13
N LYS A 19 1.62 12.92 -24.35
CA LYS A 19 0.94 13.16 -25.63
C LYS A 19 1.96 13.11 -26.78
N GLY A 20 1.70 12.27 -27.79
CA GLY A 20 2.57 12.09 -28.96
C GLY A 20 3.49 10.87 -28.90
N ASN A 21 3.57 10.17 -27.76
CA ASN A 21 4.21 8.86 -27.74
C ASN A 21 3.41 7.84 -28.58
N VAL A 22 4.14 6.96 -29.26
CA VAL A 22 3.60 5.88 -30.08
C VAL A 22 3.92 4.56 -29.41
N LEU A 23 2.91 3.70 -29.22
CA LEU A 23 3.08 2.35 -28.72
C LEU A 23 2.92 1.38 -29.87
N GLU A 24 3.96 0.60 -30.13
CA GLU A 24 3.92 -0.47 -31.12
C GLU A 24 3.25 -1.70 -30.51
N THR A 25 2.20 -2.19 -31.16
CA THR A 25 1.50 -3.42 -30.74
C THR A 25 1.74 -4.53 -31.75
N TYR A 26 1.94 -5.75 -31.28
CA TYR A 26 2.00 -6.94 -32.13
C TYR A 26 0.61 -7.54 -32.29
N ALA A 27 0.22 -7.85 -33.53
CA ALA A 27 -1.02 -8.56 -33.79
C ALA A 27 -0.83 -10.06 -33.51
N PHE A 28 -1.67 -10.62 -32.66
CA PHE A 28 -1.76 -12.06 -32.43
C PHE A 28 -3.23 -12.45 -32.22
N ASN A 29 -3.58 -13.68 -32.60
CA ASN A 29 -4.92 -14.20 -32.35
C ASN A 29 -5.14 -14.32 -30.85
N VAL A 30 -6.15 -13.62 -30.34
CA VAL A 30 -6.61 -13.73 -28.96
C VAL A 30 -7.99 -14.33 -28.94
N THR A 31 -8.23 -15.26 -28.02
CA THR A 31 -9.61 -15.59 -27.63
C THR A 31 -10.13 -14.36 -26.88
N PRO A 32 -11.17 -13.67 -27.39
CA PRO A 32 -11.73 -12.51 -26.69
C PRO A 32 -12.16 -12.93 -25.30
N TRP A 33 -11.94 -12.04 -24.31
CA TRP A 33 -12.52 -12.26 -22.99
C TRP A 33 -14.03 -12.49 -23.13
N PRO A 34 -14.58 -13.57 -22.56
CA PRO A 34 -16.01 -13.84 -22.67
C PRO A 34 -16.76 -12.66 -22.02
N SER A 35 -17.37 -11.83 -22.85
CA SER A 35 -18.05 -10.61 -22.39
C SER A 35 -19.42 -11.00 -21.83
N PRO A 36 -19.56 -10.91 -20.51
CA PRO A 36 -20.39 -9.85 -19.98
C PRO A 36 -19.44 -8.78 -19.43
N LEU A 37 -19.68 -7.52 -19.80
CA LEU A 37 -19.02 -6.37 -19.19
C LEU A 37 -19.19 -6.47 -17.67
N LEU A 38 -18.19 -7.02 -16.97
CA LEU A 38 -18.22 -7.04 -15.52
C LEU A 38 -18.04 -5.58 -15.09
N PRO A 39 -19.00 -5.02 -14.33
CA PRO A 39 -18.79 -3.69 -13.78
C PRO A 39 -17.50 -3.72 -12.95
N PRO A 40 -16.70 -2.64 -12.97
CA PRO A 40 -15.49 -2.60 -12.16
C PRO A 40 -15.87 -2.92 -10.71
N PRO A 41 -15.16 -3.83 -10.04
CA PRO A 41 -15.47 -4.20 -8.68
C PRO A 41 -15.47 -2.93 -7.82
N ARG A 42 -16.55 -2.70 -7.07
CA ARG A 42 -16.63 -1.56 -6.16
C ARG A 42 -15.49 -1.70 -5.14
N ALA A 43 -14.58 -0.72 -5.13
CA ALA A 43 -13.47 -0.71 -4.18
C ALA A 43 -14.04 -0.81 -2.76
N ARG A 44 -13.69 -1.88 -2.06
CA ARG A 44 -14.10 -2.07 -0.68
C ARG A 44 -13.27 -1.14 0.19
N ARG A 45 -13.92 -0.49 1.15
CA ARG A 45 -13.26 0.38 2.14
C ARG A 45 -12.81 -0.39 3.38
N SER A 46 -12.98 -1.71 3.39
CA SER A 46 -12.49 -2.61 4.45
C SER A 46 -11.25 -3.31 3.95
N ILE A 47 -10.11 -3.02 4.59
CA ILE A 47 -8.79 -3.51 4.22
C ILE A 47 -8.41 -4.61 5.22
N LEU A 48 -8.38 -5.85 4.74
CA LEU A 48 -8.04 -7.00 5.55
C LEU A 48 -6.53 -7.02 5.80
N ALA A 49 -6.12 -7.16 7.05
CA ALA A 49 -4.72 -7.18 7.43
C ALA A 49 -4.43 -8.16 8.58
N TYR A 50 -3.22 -8.72 8.57
CA TYR A 50 -2.66 -9.49 9.68
C TYR A 50 -1.85 -8.59 10.60
N ARG A 51 -1.63 -9.03 11.84
CA ARG A 51 -0.64 -8.39 12.74
C ARG A 51 0.74 -8.46 12.11
N GLY A 52 1.41 -7.33 12.04
CA GLY A 52 2.82 -7.28 11.67
C GLY A 52 3.73 -7.68 12.84
N PRO A 53 5.03 -7.91 12.59
CA PRO A 53 5.97 -8.35 13.62
C PRO A 53 6.08 -7.37 14.79
N GLU A 54 5.99 -6.07 14.51
CA GLU A 54 6.08 -5.00 15.49
C GLU A 54 4.71 -4.51 15.99
N TYR A 55 3.62 -5.22 15.71
CA TYR A 55 2.27 -4.85 16.18
C TYR A 55 2.20 -4.67 17.71
N HIS A 56 2.92 -5.51 18.45
CA HIS A 56 2.96 -5.49 19.91
C HIS A 56 3.55 -4.20 20.50
N LEU A 57 4.21 -3.37 19.69
CA LEU A 57 4.73 -2.08 20.11
C LEU A 57 3.65 -0.99 20.16
N LEU A 58 2.53 -1.15 19.46
CA LEU A 58 1.42 -0.19 19.50
C LEU A 58 0.84 -0.06 20.90
N ASP A 59 0.64 1.18 21.35
CA ASP A 59 -0.07 1.41 22.60
C ASP A 59 -1.59 1.09 22.44
N PRO A 60 -2.31 0.87 23.55
CA PRO A 60 -3.72 0.52 23.48
C PRO A 60 -4.58 1.58 22.77
N THR A 61 -4.23 2.87 22.89
CA THR A 61 -4.92 3.96 22.21
C THR A 61 -4.75 3.92 20.69
N SER A 62 -3.55 3.55 20.22
CA SER A 62 -3.22 3.43 18.80
C SER A 62 -3.87 2.20 18.19
N ILE A 63 -3.96 1.11 18.93
CA ILE A 63 -4.77 -0.05 18.52
C ILE A 63 -6.24 0.36 18.35
N ALA A 64 -6.79 1.11 19.32
CA ALA A 64 -8.16 1.60 19.22
C ALA A 64 -8.36 2.59 18.05
N GLU A 65 -7.37 3.42 17.73
CA GLU A 65 -7.41 4.31 16.57
C GLU A 65 -7.40 3.54 15.26
N LEU A 66 -6.52 2.56 15.13
CA LEU A 66 -6.29 1.79 13.92
C LEU A 66 -7.51 0.95 13.49
N PHE A 67 -8.31 0.47 14.45
CA PHE A 67 -9.47 -0.39 14.19
C PHE A 67 -10.82 0.22 14.56
N GLY A 68 -10.84 1.29 15.36
CA GLY A 68 -12.08 1.92 15.85
C GLY A 68 -12.53 3.14 15.06
N LYS A 69 -11.68 3.68 14.17
CA LYS A 69 -11.99 4.87 13.36
C LYS A 69 -11.75 4.61 11.88
N SER A 70 -12.42 5.40 11.05
CA SER A 70 -12.07 5.48 9.63
C SER A 70 -10.76 6.25 9.48
N ILE A 71 -9.89 5.75 8.60
CA ILE A 71 -8.59 6.32 8.24
C ILE A 71 -8.71 6.94 6.86
N THR A 72 -8.15 8.14 6.69
CA THR A 72 -8.18 8.90 5.43
C THR A 72 -6.82 8.85 4.75
N VAL A 73 -6.82 8.66 3.44
CA VAL A 73 -5.61 8.81 2.61
C VAL A 73 -5.28 10.30 2.48
N VAL A 74 -4.04 10.69 2.75
CA VAL A 74 -3.58 12.09 2.74
C VAL A 74 -2.47 12.32 1.72
N ASP A 75 -2.28 13.57 1.32
CA ASP A 75 -1.15 13.97 0.49
C ASP A 75 0.16 13.99 1.31
N PRO A 76 1.34 13.68 0.73
CA PRO A 76 1.56 13.14 -0.62
C PRO A 76 1.51 11.59 -0.65
N SER A 77 0.46 11.04 -1.27
CA SER A 77 0.31 9.59 -1.53
C SER A 77 0.60 9.27 -3.00
N ASN A 78 1.30 8.16 -3.26
CA ASN A 78 1.69 7.76 -4.61
C ASN A 78 1.84 6.23 -4.75
N ARG A 79 2.43 5.79 -5.86
CA ARG A 79 2.64 4.36 -6.17
C ARG A 79 3.61 3.64 -5.23
N MET A 80 4.41 4.37 -4.46
CA MET A 80 5.32 3.81 -3.45
C MET A 80 4.62 3.54 -2.13
N ALA A 81 3.79 4.49 -1.67
CA ALA A 81 3.06 4.36 -0.43
C ALA A 81 1.80 5.24 -0.38
N LEU A 82 0.77 4.76 0.30
CA LEU A 82 -0.34 5.58 0.75
C LEU A 82 -0.01 6.13 2.13
N ARG A 83 -0.02 7.45 2.27
CA ARG A 83 0.05 8.14 3.56
C ARG A 83 -1.35 8.27 4.13
N THR A 84 -1.45 8.21 5.45
CA THR A 84 -2.74 8.32 6.14
C THR A 84 -2.76 9.42 7.19
N ASP A 85 -3.94 9.79 7.65
CA ASP A 85 -4.15 10.70 8.78
C ASP A 85 -3.97 10.03 10.15
N ALA A 86 -3.86 8.71 10.22
CA ALA A 86 -3.70 7.96 11.45
C ALA A 86 -2.33 8.25 12.10
N ARG A 87 -2.35 8.63 13.39
CA ARG A 87 -1.19 8.96 14.20
C ARG A 87 -1.07 7.96 15.34
N LEU A 88 -0.11 7.06 15.22
CA LEU A 88 0.07 5.93 16.11
C LEU A 88 1.30 6.14 17.00
N ASN A 89 1.12 5.88 18.28
CA ASN A 89 2.15 5.88 19.29
C ASN A 89 2.63 4.46 19.58
N LEU A 90 3.92 4.35 19.91
CA LEU A 90 4.58 3.11 20.26
C LEU A 90 5.01 3.16 21.73
N THR A 91 4.94 2.03 22.42
CA THR A 91 5.09 1.90 23.88
C THR A 91 6.53 1.86 24.39
N SER A 92 7.52 1.72 23.52
CA SER A 92 8.91 1.42 23.92
C SER A 92 9.86 2.49 23.41
N GLU A 93 10.83 2.94 24.21
CA GLU A 93 11.89 3.90 23.78
C GLU A 93 12.66 3.44 22.52
N LYS A 94 12.68 2.12 22.23
CA LYS A 94 13.20 1.58 20.96
C LYS A 94 12.43 2.06 19.72
N SER A 95 11.25 2.66 19.87
CA SER A 95 10.51 3.28 18.77
C SER A 95 11.11 4.60 18.29
N GLU A 96 11.92 5.25 19.12
CA GLU A 96 12.63 6.48 18.76
C GLU A 96 13.97 6.19 18.06
N SER A 97 14.50 4.97 18.20
CA SER A 97 15.70 4.52 17.49
C SER A 97 15.34 3.83 16.18
N GLU A 98 15.98 4.23 15.09
CA GLU A 98 15.87 3.58 13.78
C GLU A 98 16.10 2.07 13.92
N MET A 99 15.10 1.25 13.56
CA MET A 99 15.24 -0.20 13.67
C MET A 99 16.29 -0.69 12.66
N VAL A 100 16.91 -1.83 12.94
CA VAL A 100 17.73 -2.52 11.94
C VAL A 100 16.88 -2.76 10.71
N SER A 101 17.36 -2.21 9.58
CA SER A 101 16.72 -2.33 8.28
C SER A 101 16.41 -3.78 7.96
N SER A 102 15.16 -4.06 7.62
CA SER A 102 14.68 -5.41 7.34
C SER A 102 13.77 -5.43 6.12
N GLY A 103 13.57 -6.63 5.56
CA GLY A 103 12.73 -6.82 4.39
C GLY A 103 11.29 -6.37 4.64
N VAL A 104 10.72 -5.69 3.65
CA VAL A 104 9.31 -5.29 3.61
C VAL A 104 8.70 -5.70 2.27
N GLN A 105 7.37 -5.72 2.21
CA GLN A 105 6.64 -6.10 1.01
C GLN A 105 5.43 -5.17 0.80
N PRO A 106 4.85 -5.10 -0.42
CA PRO A 106 3.61 -4.39 -0.63
C PRO A 106 2.54 -4.83 0.38
N GLY A 107 1.82 -3.86 0.94
CA GLY A 107 0.78 -4.05 1.94
C GLY A 107 1.28 -3.96 3.37
N THR A 108 2.60 -3.91 3.59
CA THR A 108 3.15 -3.61 4.91
C THR A 108 2.71 -2.22 5.36
N VAL A 109 2.14 -2.12 6.55
CA VAL A 109 1.80 -0.85 7.21
C VAL A 109 2.93 -0.51 8.17
N GLN A 110 3.61 0.59 7.89
CA GLN A 110 4.70 1.10 8.71
C GLN A 110 4.27 2.31 9.52
N VAL A 111 4.86 2.49 10.70
CA VAL A 111 4.72 3.70 11.52
C VAL A 111 6.02 4.48 11.43
N THR A 112 5.95 5.71 10.91
CA THR A 112 7.11 6.60 10.80
C THR A 112 7.52 7.17 12.16
N HIS A 113 8.67 7.84 12.25
CA HIS A 113 9.15 8.47 13.50
C HIS A 113 8.16 9.52 14.07
N ASP A 114 7.40 10.21 13.21
CA ASP A 114 6.34 11.16 13.59
C ASP A 114 4.97 10.48 13.82
N GLY A 115 4.97 9.15 13.97
CA GLY A 115 3.79 8.34 14.26
C GLY A 115 2.84 8.15 13.07
N GLN A 116 3.16 8.66 11.87
CA GLN A 116 2.28 8.51 10.72
C GLN A 116 2.22 7.05 10.25
N ALA A 117 1.01 6.51 10.13
CA ALA A 117 0.84 5.23 9.46
C ALA A 117 0.91 5.41 7.93
N ILE A 118 1.79 4.63 7.29
CA ILE A 118 1.90 4.56 5.83
C ILE A 118 1.72 3.12 5.36
N VAL A 119 1.06 2.91 4.22
CA VAL A 119 0.86 1.60 3.62
C VAL A 119 1.75 1.49 2.39
N LEU A 120 2.71 0.57 2.40
CA LEU A 120 3.61 0.36 1.25
C LEU A 120 2.83 -0.22 0.07
N MET A 121 3.03 0.37 -1.10
CA MET A 121 2.40 -0.01 -2.36
C MET A 121 3.40 -0.72 -3.28
N ARG A 122 3.01 -1.02 -4.51
CA ARG A 122 3.77 -1.92 -5.40
C ARG A 122 5.15 -1.39 -5.81
N ASP A 123 5.35 -0.08 -5.80
CA ASP A 123 6.64 0.55 -6.12
C ASP A 123 7.39 0.96 -4.83
N GLY A 124 6.91 0.51 -3.66
CA GLY A 124 7.54 0.79 -2.37
C GLY A 124 8.91 0.14 -2.24
N GLN A 125 9.69 0.64 -1.27
CA GLN A 125 10.99 0.08 -0.91
C GLN A 125 10.90 -1.41 -0.55
N THR A 126 12.00 -2.15 -0.73
CA THR A 126 12.13 -3.58 -0.35
C THR A 126 12.74 -3.78 1.03
N ILE A 127 13.38 -2.74 1.57
CA ILE A 127 14.01 -2.70 2.89
C ILE A 127 13.56 -1.43 3.61
N GLY A 128 13.27 -1.51 4.90
CA GLY A 128 12.97 -0.33 5.72
C GLY A 128 13.30 -0.52 7.20
N GLY A 129 13.52 0.61 7.89
CA GLY A 129 13.81 0.68 9.32
C GLY A 129 12.62 1.07 10.22
N TYR A 130 11.41 1.16 9.66
CA TYR A 130 10.20 1.54 10.40
C TYR A 130 9.43 0.32 10.93
N PRO A 131 8.88 0.39 12.16
CA PRO A 131 8.01 -0.64 12.74
C PRO A 131 6.89 -1.06 11.79
N ARG A 132 6.77 -2.36 11.52
CA ARG A 132 5.77 -2.94 10.62
C ARG A 132 4.63 -3.47 11.47
N VAL A 133 3.61 -2.65 11.65
CA VAL A 133 2.53 -2.93 12.59
C VAL A 133 1.44 -3.81 11.98
N LEU A 134 1.21 -3.74 10.66
CA LEU A 134 0.26 -4.61 9.97
C LEU A 134 0.82 -5.10 8.64
N GLN A 135 0.22 -6.18 8.12
CA GLN A 135 0.44 -6.65 6.75
C GLN A 135 -0.91 -6.88 6.06
N CYS A 136 -1.23 -6.04 5.08
CA CYS A 136 -2.46 -6.17 4.29
C CYS A 136 -2.42 -7.43 3.40
N THR A 137 -3.59 -8.01 3.15
CA THR A 137 -3.73 -9.12 2.19
C THR A 137 -3.46 -8.66 0.76
N VAL A 138 -3.10 -9.60 -0.12
CA VAL A 138 -2.92 -9.33 -1.55
C VAL A 138 -4.19 -8.79 -2.20
N SER A 139 -5.37 -9.30 -1.82
CA SER A 139 -6.65 -8.78 -2.32
C SER A 139 -6.95 -7.36 -1.83
N SER A 140 -6.53 -7.01 -0.61
CA SER A 140 -6.73 -5.67 -0.07
C SER A 140 -5.82 -4.64 -0.72
N LEU A 141 -4.65 -5.05 -1.24
CA LEU A 141 -3.80 -4.18 -2.05
C LEU A 141 -4.52 -3.66 -3.31
N ASP A 142 -5.33 -4.50 -3.94
CA ASP A 142 -6.09 -4.09 -5.13
C ASP A 142 -7.15 -3.05 -4.78
N HIS A 143 -7.73 -3.11 -3.59
CA HIS A 143 -8.64 -2.10 -3.07
C HIS A 143 -7.92 -0.80 -2.67
N LEU A 144 -6.79 -0.90 -1.98
CA LEU A 144 -5.94 0.24 -1.62
C LEU A 144 -5.48 1.01 -2.87
N ALA A 145 -5.14 0.30 -3.95
CA ALA A 145 -4.71 0.91 -5.22
C ALA A 145 -5.79 1.77 -5.91
N GLN A 146 -7.06 1.65 -5.50
CA GLN A 146 -8.16 2.47 -6.02
C GLN A 146 -8.41 3.74 -5.18
N LEU A 147 -7.80 3.86 -4.00
CA LEU A 147 -8.01 5.00 -3.10
C LEU A 147 -7.22 6.22 -3.57
N ARG A 148 -7.81 7.40 -3.40
CA ARG A 148 -7.20 8.70 -3.68
C ARG A 148 -7.10 9.52 -2.40
N VAL A 149 -6.31 10.60 -2.43
CA VAL A 149 -6.28 11.58 -1.33
C VAL A 149 -7.71 12.05 -1.03
N GLY A 150 -8.09 12.00 0.25
CA GLY A 150 -9.44 12.29 0.75
C GLY A 150 -10.36 11.07 0.84
N ASP A 151 -10.01 9.92 0.25
CA ASP A 151 -10.77 8.69 0.44
C ASP A 151 -10.51 8.09 1.83
N ALA A 152 -11.55 7.47 2.38
CA ALA A 152 -11.55 6.86 3.69
C ALA A 152 -11.68 5.33 3.61
N PHE A 153 -10.99 4.63 4.49
CA PHE A 153 -11.03 3.17 4.66
C PHE A 153 -10.86 2.77 6.13
N ALA A 154 -11.07 1.49 6.45
CA ALA A 154 -10.85 0.94 7.78
C ALA A 154 -10.09 -0.39 7.67
N PHE A 155 -9.18 -0.63 8.61
CA PHE A 155 -8.53 -1.94 8.73
C PHE A 155 -9.46 -2.93 9.43
N VAL A 156 -9.41 -4.17 8.98
CA VAL A 156 -10.07 -5.31 9.64
C VAL A 156 -9.00 -6.34 9.91
N LEU A 157 -8.76 -6.60 11.20
CA LEU A 157 -7.80 -7.59 11.62
C LEU A 157 -8.35 -9.00 11.31
N ILE A 158 -7.52 -9.83 10.69
CA ILE A 158 -7.80 -11.24 10.45
C ILE A 158 -6.72 -12.11 11.08
N ASP A 159 -7.12 -13.30 11.50
CA ASP A 159 -6.20 -14.30 12.07
C ASP A 159 -5.43 -15.00 10.94
N GLY A 160 -4.15 -15.28 11.22
CA GLY A 160 -3.21 -15.95 10.32
C GLY A 160 -3.06 -17.44 10.61
#